data_AF-A0A251TD76-F1
#
_entry.id   AF-A0A251TD76-F1
#
_cell.length_a   1.000
_cell.length_b   1.000
_cell.length_c   1.000
_cell.angle_alpha   90.00
_cell.angle_beta   90.00
_cell.angle_gamma   90.00
#
_symmetry.space_group_name_H-M   'P 1'
#
loop_
_entity.id
_entity.type
_entity.pdbx_description
1 polymer ?
#
loop_
_entity_poly.entity_id
_entity_poly.type
_entity_poly.pdbx_seq_one_letter_code
_entity_poly.pdbx_strand_id
1 'polypeptide(L)'
;MNICSSAFNHCSSISPNQKMLPKFVLRTERTKFYIRAGAGDGDGDGGGGSVVDDVRGSGTTARGRRLLRVREEKRKREYDRLHNYPSWAKVLEDAAKNDVELRNVLGDSIGKPEQMRKKVEDRIRKKGRDFHKAKTGSVVAFKVTFRDFSPVGSNIWFKLYGPPSDRDVDLIGSVIQSWYVLGRLGAYNSSNLQLANASMEYNPLYDADKGFSVMPSSFHDIGDVEFQDNWGRVWVDIGTSDYFALDVLLNCLTVLSSEYLGIQQVVFGGRSMGDWEEGMKNPEDGYKYFKI
;
A
#
# COMPACT_ATOMS: atom_id res chain seq x y z
N MET A 1 59.60 -17.07 -26.55
CA MET A 1 59.87 -16.74 -27.96
C MET A 1 58.53 -16.81 -28.66
N ASN A 2 57.85 -15.68 -28.80
CA ASN A 2 57.86 -14.77 -29.95
C ASN A 2 56.63 -15.04 -30.81
N ILE A 3 55.83 -14.09 -31.30
CA ILE A 3 55.73 -12.62 -31.19
C ILE A 3 54.49 -12.25 -32.04
N CYS A 4 53.91 -11.06 -31.78
CA CYS A 4 53.07 -10.22 -32.68
C CYS A 4 51.61 -10.64 -32.95
N SER A 5 50.67 -9.73 -33.22
CA SER A 5 50.45 -8.27 -33.02
C SER A 5 49.42 -7.82 -34.07
N SER A 6 48.82 -6.65 -33.82
CA SER A 6 48.08 -5.76 -34.75
C SER A 6 46.69 -6.25 -35.19
N ALA A 7 45.58 -5.66 -34.73
CA ALA A 7 45.10 -4.27 -34.88
C ALA A 7 44.67 -3.94 -36.31
N PHE A 8 43.40 -3.60 -36.51
CA PHE A 8 43.00 -2.51 -37.41
C PHE A 8 41.66 -1.91 -37.02
N ASN A 9 41.68 -0.58 -36.95
CA ASN A 9 40.57 0.33 -36.73
C ASN A 9 39.58 0.32 -37.90
N HIS A 10 38.30 0.55 -37.61
CA HIS A 10 37.50 1.46 -38.43
C HIS A 10 36.59 2.33 -37.59
N CYS A 11 37.01 3.59 -37.51
CA CYS A 11 36.21 4.74 -37.13
C CYS A 11 35.52 5.23 -38.40
N SER A 12 34.20 5.40 -38.36
CA SER A 12 33.48 6.28 -39.28
C SER A 12 32.41 7.04 -38.50
N SER A 13 32.57 8.35 -38.54
CA SER A 13 31.85 9.37 -37.78
C SER A 13 30.89 10.15 -38.69
N ILE A 14 29.76 10.61 -38.10
CA ILE A 14 28.90 11.76 -38.49
C ILE A 14 27.87 11.46 -39.61
N SER A 15 26.55 11.50 -39.35
CA SER A 15 25.75 12.70 -39.06
C SER A 15 24.40 12.40 -38.37
N PRO A 16 23.85 13.33 -37.55
CA PRO A 16 22.55 13.16 -36.88
C PRO A 16 21.40 13.67 -37.78
N ASN A 17 20.44 12.80 -38.10
CA ASN A 17 19.21 13.22 -38.79
C ASN A 17 18.10 13.41 -37.75
N GLN A 18 17.91 14.65 -37.35
CA GLN A 18 16.89 15.11 -36.43
C GLN A 18 15.52 15.01 -37.11
N LYS A 19 14.73 13.99 -36.77
CA LYS A 19 13.30 13.93 -37.11
C LYS A 19 12.47 14.07 -35.83
N MET A 20 11.77 15.20 -35.77
CA MET A 20 10.81 15.57 -34.74
C MET A 20 9.76 14.48 -34.51
N LEU A 21 9.52 14.14 -33.24
CA LEU A 21 8.30 13.50 -32.77
C LEU A 21 7.44 14.52 -32.01
N PRO A 22 6.10 14.40 -32.05
CA PRO A 22 5.18 15.46 -31.68
C PRO A 22 5.17 15.74 -30.17
N LYS A 23 5.14 17.03 -29.81
CA LYS A 23 4.94 17.52 -28.44
C LYS A 23 3.50 17.19 -27.99
N PHE A 24 3.34 16.21 -27.10
CA PHE A 24 2.12 16.07 -26.31
C PHE A 24 2.12 17.15 -25.21
N VAL A 25 1.34 18.21 -25.44
CA VAL A 25 1.01 19.22 -24.44
C VAL A 25 -0.18 18.70 -23.65
N LEU A 26 0.02 18.34 -22.38
CA LEU A 26 -1.09 18.12 -21.44
C LEU A 26 -1.74 19.48 -21.15
N ARG A 27 -2.86 19.74 -21.84
CA ARG A 27 -3.71 20.91 -21.62
C ARG A 27 -4.53 20.68 -20.34
N THR A 28 -4.12 21.31 -19.25
CA THR A 28 -4.93 21.38 -18.03
C THR A 28 -6.12 22.32 -18.27
N GLU A 29 -7.27 21.76 -18.61
CA GLU A 29 -8.51 22.52 -18.73
C GLU A 29 -8.98 22.97 -17.34
N ARG A 30 -8.85 24.27 -17.05
CA ARG A 30 -9.52 24.93 -15.92
C ARG A 30 -10.96 25.22 -16.32
N THR A 31 -11.91 24.40 -15.88
CA THR A 31 -13.34 24.70 -15.98
C THR A 31 -13.69 25.86 -15.04
N LYS A 32 -13.88 27.06 -15.59
CA LYS A 32 -14.41 28.23 -14.88
C LYS A 32 -15.93 28.16 -14.87
N PHE A 33 -16.53 27.95 -13.70
CA PHE A 33 -17.96 28.18 -13.52
C PHE A 33 -18.23 29.69 -13.35
N TYR A 34 -18.98 30.27 -14.29
CA TYR A 34 -19.53 31.62 -14.19
C TYR A 34 -20.86 31.56 -13.45
N ILE A 35 -20.97 32.26 -12.31
CA ILE A 35 -22.26 32.54 -11.67
C ILE A 35 -22.76 33.87 -12.24
N ARG A 36 -23.90 33.81 -12.93
CA ARG A 36 -24.64 34.95 -13.50
C ARG A 36 -25.56 35.51 -12.41
N ALA A 37 -25.32 36.74 -11.97
CA ALA A 37 -26.25 37.48 -11.13
C ALA A 37 -27.38 38.06 -12.02
N GLY A 38 -28.62 37.69 -11.72
CA GLY A 38 -29.81 38.29 -12.31
C GLY A 38 -30.17 39.60 -11.60
N ALA A 39 -30.48 40.62 -12.39
CA ALA A 39 -30.99 41.92 -11.95
C ALA A 39 -32.42 42.12 -12.43
N GLY A 40 -33.19 42.85 -11.64
CA GLY A 40 -34.55 43.33 -11.89
C GLY A 40 -35.29 43.42 -10.55
N ASP A 41 -36.00 44.47 -10.20
CA ASP A 41 -36.25 45.79 -10.79
C ASP A 41 -36.90 46.62 -9.67
N GLY A 42 -36.81 47.96 -9.68
CA GLY A 42 -37.37 48.75 -8.58
C GLY A 42 -37.13 50.26 -8.65
N ASP A 43 -37.90 50.86 -9.55
CA ASP A 43 -38.21 52.27 -9.81
C ASP A 43 -38.36 53.22 -8.59
N GLY A 44 -38.18 54.53 -8.80
CA GLY A 44 -38.78 55.56 -7.92
C GLY A 44 -37.97 56.82 -7.59
N ASP A 45 -37.97 57.77 -8.53
CA ASP A 45 -38.30 59.21 -8.38
C ASP A 45 -37.51 60.18 -7.45
N GLY A 46 -37.14 61.33 -8.05
CA GLY A 46 -37.59 62.63 -7.54
C GLY A 46 -36.62 63.53 -6.74
N GLY A 47 -36.26 64.68 -7.35
CA GLY A 47 -36.24 65.96 -6.61
C GLY A 47 -34.87 66.59 -6.31
N GLY A 48 -34.59 67.72 -6.98
CA GLY A 48 -33.41 68.55 -6.74
C GLY A 48 -33.50 69.47 -5.51
N GLY A 49 -32.44 70.24 -5.29
CA GLY A 49 -32.43 71.33 -4.30
C GLY A 49 -31.02 71.74 -3.88
N SER A 50 -30.65 72.96 -4.24
CA SER A 50 -29.40 73.65 -3.95
C SER A 50 -29.38 74.30 -2.55
N VAL A 51 -28.20 74.29 -1.90
CA VAL A 51 -27.62 75.31 -0.98
C VAL A 51 -28.32 75.51 0.38
N VAL A 52 -27.63 75.25 1.51
CA VAL A 52 -26.97 76.25 2.42
C VAL A 52 -26.18 75.52 3.53
N ASP A 53 -25.15 76.20 4.03
CA ASP A 53 -24.23 75.87 5.13
C ASP A 53 -24.87 75.37 6.44
N ASP A 54 -24.17 74.47 7.14
CA ASP A 54 -23.95 74.68 8.58
C ASP A 54 -22.64 74.01 9.06
N VAL A 55 -21.72 74.83 9.55
CA VAL A 55 -20.48 74.42 10.20
C VAL A 55 -20.79 74.06 11.65
N ARG A 56 -20.74 72.78 12.02
CA ARG A 56 -20.59 72.37 13.44
C ARG A 56 -19.66 71.17 13.60
N GLY A 57 -18.51 71.43 14.20
CA GLY A 57 -17.48 70.45 14.46
C GLY A 57 -17.74 69.54 15.67
N SER A 58 -16.86 68.54 15.73
CA SER A 58 -16.29 67.93 16.93
C SER A 58 -17.09 66.87 17.68
N GLY A 59 -16.46 65.69 17.80
CA GLY A 59 -16.54 64.90 19.03
C GLY A 59 -17.07 63.48 18.88
N THR A 60 -16.35 62.58 18.20
CA THR A 60 -16.47 61.16 18.57
C THR A 60 -15.84 60.98 19.96
N THR A 61 -16.69 61.11 20.97
CA THR A 61 -16.35 61.00 22.39
C THR A 61 -15.54 59.73 22.65
N ALA A 62 -14.57 59.74 23.57
CA ALA A 62 -13.74 58.57 23.89
C ALA A 62 -14.57 57.30 24.20
N ARG A 63 -15.81 57.47 24.69
CA ARG A 63 -16.80 56.42 24.89
C ARG A 63 -17.29 55.79 23.57
N GLY A 64 -17.51 56.58 22.52
CA GLY A 64 -17.89 56.11 21.19
C GLY A 64 -16.80 55.23 20.55
N ARG A 65 -15.53 55.62 20.70
CA ARG A 65 -14.39 54.83 20.22
C ARG A 65 -14.22 53.49 20.97
N ARG A 66 -14.49 53.45 22.28
CA ARG A 66 -14.49 52.19 23.06
C ARG A 66 -15.68 51.29 22.68
N LEU A 67 -16.88 51.85 22.50
CA LEU A 67 -18.06 51.08 22.11
C LEU A 67 -17.97 50.50 20.69
N LEU A 68 -17.30 51.20 19.77
CA LEU A 68 -17.01 50.69 18.43
C LEU A 68 -16.05 49.50 18.49
N ARG A 69 -14.96 49.60 19.28
CA ARG A 69 -14.06 48.46 19.52
C ARG A 69 -14.80 47.26 20.12
N VAL A 70 -15.64 47.47 21.14
CA VAL A 70 -16.42 46.38 21.76
C VAL A 70 -17.41 45.76 20.77
N ARG A 71 -18.03 46.54 19.88
CA ARG A 71 -18.93 46.03 18.83
C ARG A 71 -18.17 45.26 17.74
N GLU A 72 -17.02 45.75 17.30
CA GLU A 72 -16.17 45.04 16.35
C GLU A 72 -15.60 43.77 16.95
N GLU A 73 -15.19 43.79 18.22
CA GLU A 73 -14.68 42.63 18.92
C GLU A 73 -15.79 41.60 19.18
N LYS A 74 -17.03 42.04 19.45
CA LYS A 74 -18.20 41.15 19.47
C LYS A 74 -18.48 40.53 18.11
N ARG A 75 -18.52 41.33 17.04
CA ARG A 75 -18.73 40.82 15.67
C ARG A 75 -17.60 39.89 15.23
N LYS A 76 -16.35 40.18 15.61
CA LYS A 76 -15.19 39.34 15.32
C LYS A 76 -15.25 38.03 16.09
N ARG A 77 -15.61 38.07 17.38
CA ARG A 77 -15.85 36.86 18.19
C ARG A 77 -17.03 36.03 17.67
N GLU A 78 -18.10 36.66 17.18
CA GLU A 78 -19.23 35.97 16.54
C GLU A 78 -18.84 35.38 15.18
N TYR A 79 -18.05 36.10 14.38
CA TYR A 79 -17.53 35.64 13.09
C TYR A 79 -16.57 34.45 13.28
N ASP A 80 -15.63 34.56 14.21
CA ASP A 80 -14.70 33.49 14.58
C ASP A 80 -15.48 32.29 15.17
N ARG A 81 -16.52 32.52 15.98
CA ARG A 81 -17.37 31.46 16.52
C ARG A 81 -18.21 30.73 15.44
N LEU A 82 -18.64 31.42 14.38
CA LEU A 82 -19.38 30.81 13.26
C LEU A 82 -18.48 30.15 12.21
N HIS A 83 -17.28 30.68 11.98
CA HIS A 83 -16.37 30.22 10.90
C HIS A 83 -15.26 29.28 11.39
N ASN A 84 -15.04 29.15 12.71
CA ASN A 84 -14.05 28.25 13.28
C ASN A 84 -14.57 26.82 13.47
N TYR A 85 -15.30 26.30 12.47
CA TYR A 85 -15.57 24.87 12.33
C TYR A 85 -14.88 24.36 11.07
N PRO A 86 -13.62 23.89 11.17
CA PRO A 86 -12.81 23.57 10.02
C PRO A 86 -13.43 22.50 9.13
N SER A 87 -13.18 22.59 7.82
CA SER A 87 -13.64 21.57 6.85
C SER A 87 -13.15 20.17 7.21
N TRP A 88 -11.92 20.05 7.72
CA TRP A 88 -11.38 18.77 8.19
C TRP A 88 -12.16 18.19 9.37
N ALA A 89 -12.71 19.03 10.26
CA ALA A 89 -13.50 18.57 11.42
C ALA A 89 -14.85 18.00 10.94
N LYS A 90 -15.50 18.64 9.97
CA LYS A 90 -16.74 18.13 9.33
C LYS A 90 -16.52 16.77 8.67
N VAL A 91 -15.43 16.63 7.92
CA VAL A 91 -15.07 15.36 7.26
C VAL A 91 -14.79 14.27 8.30
N LEU A 92 -14.10 14.61 9.39
CA LEU A 92 -13.78 13.66 10.45
C LEU A 92 -15.03 13.20 11.21
N GLU A 93 -15.99 14.09 11.45
CA GLU A 93 -17.28 13.71 12.03
C GLU A 93 -18.11 12.84 11.11
N ASP A 94 -18.12 13.14 9.83
CA ASP A 94 -18.87 12.37 8.85
C ASP A 94 -18.28 10.95 8.70
N ALA A 95 -16.96 10.84 8.68
CA ALA A 95 -16.26 9.55 8.72
C ALA A 95 -16.56 8.78 10.02
N ALA A 96 -16.63 9.46 11.17
CA ALA A 96 -16.93 8.83 12.46
C ALA A 96 -18.38 8.31 12.59
N LYS A 97 -19.30 8.71 11.70
CA LYS A 97 -20.65 8.12 11.66
C LYS A 97 -20.63 6.69 11.11
N ASN A 98 -19.73 6.42 10.17
CA ASN A 98 -19.66 5.16 9.44
C ASN A 98 -18.55 4.22 9.96
N ASP A 99 -17.54 4.76 10.65
CA ASP A 99 -16.40 4.01 11.20
C ASP A 99 -16.50 3.88 12.73
N VAL A 100 -16.76 2.66 13.20
CA VAL A 100 -16.89 2.31 14.62
C VAL A 100 -15.57 2.51 15.38
N GLU A 101 -14.42 2.24 14.77
CA GLU A 101 -13.12 2.45 15.42
C GLU A 101 -12.84 3.93 15.61
N LEU A 102 -13.09 4.75 14.59
CA LEU A 102 -12.89 6.20 14.65
C LEU A 102 -13.85 6.85 15.66
N ARG A 103 -15.09 6.37 15.73
CA ARG A 103 -16.08 6.80 16.73
C ARG A 103 -15.61 6.51 18.15
N ASN A 104 -15.04 5.33 18.39
CA ASN A 104 -14.49 4.98 19.71
C ASN A 104 -13.26 5.84 20.08
N VAL A 105 -12.49 6.29 19.09
CA VAL A 105 -11.35 7.21 19.31
C VAL A 105 -11.83 8.61 19.67
N LEU A 106 -12.88 9.11 19.02
CA LEU A 106 -13.37 10.49 19.23
C LEU A 106 -14.31 10.58 20.45
N GLY A 107 -15.14 9.57 20.69
CA GLY A 107 -16.09 9.51 21.82
C GLY A 107 -16.90 10.80 21.98
N ASP A 108 -16.94 11.35 23.19
CA ASP A 108 -17.66 12.60 23.53
C ASP A 108 -17.03 13.89 22.96
N SER A 109 -15.95 13.79 22.16
CA SER A 109 -15.28 14.96 21.58
C SER A 109 -15.78 15.34 20.19
N ILE A 110 -16.80 14.64 19.68
CA ILE A 110 -17.51 14.98 18.45
C ILE A 110 -18.13 16.38 18.62
N GLY A 111 -17.92 17.29 17.66
CA GLY A 111 -18.38 18.67 17.69
C GLY A 111 -17.37 19.70 18.24
N LYS A 112 -16.20 19.28 18.72
CA LYS A 112 -15.14 20.19 19.24
C LYS A 112 -13.83 20.00 18.47
N PRO A 113 -13.50 20.85 17.48
CA PRO A 113 -12.38 20.59 16.57
C PRO A 113 -11.05 20.41 17.32
N GLU A 114 -10.69 21.30 18.24
CA GLU A 114 -9.42 21.18 18.98
C GLU A 114 -9.30 19.88 19.79
N GLN A 115 -10.40 19.35 20.31
CA GLN A 115 -10.39 18.10 21.07
C GLN A 115 -10.32 16.88 20.15
N MET A 116 -10.98 16.92 19.00
CA MET A 116 -10.88 15.89 17.97
C MET A 116 -9.45 15.77 17.45
N ARG A 117 -8.81 16.90 17.13
CA ARG A 117 -7.42 16.95 16.70
C ARG A 117 -6.49 16.35 17.76
N LYS A 118 -6.62 16.77 19.01
CA LYS A 118 -5.79 16.28 20.12
C LYS A 118 -5.96 14.78 20.35
N LYS A 119 -7.20 14.25 20.32
CA LYS A 119 -7.46 12.81 20.49
C LYS A 119 -6.91 11.98 19.33
N VAL A 120 -7.05 12.46 18.09
CA VAL A 120 -6.48 11.80 16.90
C VAL A 120 -4.95 11.82 16.99
N GLU A 121 -4.33 12.94 17.35
CA GLU A 121 -2.89 13.08 17.52
C GLU A 121 -2.36 12.20 18.65
N ASP A 122 -3.04 12.15 19.80
CA ASP A 122 -2.70 11.26 20.91
C ASP A 122 -2.85 9.78 20.52
N ARG A 123 -3.86 9.45 19.69
CA ARG A 123 -4.02 8.09 19.16
C ARG A 123 -2.92 7.74 18.17
N ILE A 124 -2.53 8.65 17.28
CA ILE A 124 -1.41 8.47 16.35
C ILE A 124 -0.09 8.32 17.12
N ARG A 125 0.13 9.09 18.18
CA ARG A 125 1.32 8.99 19.04
C ARG A 125 1.34 7.73 19.91
N LYS A 126 0.17 7.20 20.29
CA LYS A 126 0.04 5.95 21.06
C LYS A 126 0.13 4.72 20.15
N LYS A 127 -0.69 4.63 19.09
CA LYS A 127 -0.56 3.59 18.05
C LYS A 127 0.81 3.64 17.36
N GLY A 128 1.41 4.83 17.20
CA GLY A 128 2.77 5.02 16.71
C GLY A 128 3.85 4.33 17.54
N ARG A 129 3.60 4.10 18.82
CA ARG A 129 4.47 3.34 19.73
C ARG A 129 4.08 1.86 19.84
N ASP A 130 2.81 1.54 19.57
CA ASP A 130 2.24 0.19 19.63
C ASP A 130 2.18 -0.50 18.25
N PHE A 131 2.96 -0.07 17.26
CA PHE A 131 3.06 -0.77 15.95
C PHE A 131 3.67 -2.17 16.06
N HIS A 132 4.27 -2.50 17.21
CA HIS A 132 4.69 -3.86 17.51
C HIS A 132 3.47 -4.73 17.80
N LYS A 133 2.86 -5.26 16.73
CA LYS A 133 2.02 -6.45 16.82
C LYS A 133 2.78 -7.50 17.63
N ALA A 134 2.16 -8.10 18.63
CA ALA A 134 2.78 -9.16 19.42
C ALA A 134 3.24 -10.28 18.46
N LYS A 135 4.56 -10.46 18.34
CA LYS A 135 5.14 -11.51 17.49
C LYS A 135 4.67 -12.85 18.02
N THR A 136 3.87 -13.55 17.23
CA THR A 136 3.32 -14.87 17.58
C THR A 136 4.17 -16.00 16.97
N GLY A 137 5.17 -15.63 16.17
CA GLY A 137 6.12 -16.54 15.54
C GLY A 137 7.24 -17.06 16.46
N SER A 138 8.16 -17.81 15.86
CA SER A 138 9.35 -18.39 16.51
C SER A 138 10.56 -17.48 16.36
N VAL A 139 11.33 -17.32 17.44
CA VAL A 139 12.64 -16.65 17.41
C VAL A 139 13.73 -17.55 16.79
N VAL A 140 13.47 -18.85 16.71
CA VAL A 140 14.39 -19.84 16.14
C VAL A 140 14.13 -19.95 14.64
N ALA A 141 15.19 -19.85 13.84
CA ALA A 141 15.12 -20.10 12.40
C ALA A 141 14.78 -21.58 12.13
N PHE A 142 13.84 -21.82 11.21
CA PHE A 142 13.48 -23.18 10.83
C PHE A 142 14.57 -23.86 10.02
N LYS A 143 14.62 -25.18 10.12
CA LYS A 143 15.53 -26.01 9.31
C LYS A 143 14.97 -26.20 7.91
N VAL A 144 15.80 -26.07 6.88
CA VAL A 144 15.45 -26.39 5.50
C VAL A 144 16.17 -27.66 5.05
N THR A 145 15.46 -28.59 4.42
CA THR A 145 16.05 -29.82 3.88
C THR A 145 15.43 -30.18 2.52
N PHE A 146 16.25 -30.72 1.62
CA PHE A 146 15.80 -31.25 0.33
C PHE A 146 15.94 -32.78 0.35
N ARG A 147 14.90 -33.50 -0.06
CA ARG A 147 14.84 -34.96 -0.11
C ARG A 147 14.24 -35.38 -1.44
N ASP A 148 15.08 -35.69 -2.42
CA ASP A 148 14.67 -36.11 -3.76
C ASP A 148 13.66 -35.14 -4.41
N PHE A 149 13.89 -33.84 -4.26
CA PHE A 149 13.01 -32.81 -4.81
C PHE A 149 13.09 -32.78 -6.34
N SER A 150 11.93 -32.87 -6.99
CA SER A 150 11.74 -32.66 -8.43
C SER A 150 10.85 -31.43 -8.66
N PRO A 151 11.21 -30.50 -9.56
CA PRO A 151 10.37 -29.37 -9.94
C PRO A 151 8.99 -29.77 -10.48
N VAL A 152 8.89 -30.97 -11.05
CA VAL A 152 7.67 -31.48 -11.69
C VAL A 152 7.05 -32.53 -10.77
N GLY A 153 6.17 -32.09 -9.89
CA GLY A 153 5.32 -32.97 -9.06
C GLY A 153 5.95 -33.43 -7.75
N SER A 154 6.44 -32.51 -6.92
CA SER A 154 6.92 -32.81 -5.56
C SER A 154 6.07 -32.16 -4.48
N ASN A 155 6.10 -32.74 -3.29
CA ASN A 155 5.51 -32.10 -2.10
C ASN A 155 6.50 -31.15 -1.45
N ILE A 156 6.01 -30.03 -0.93
CA ILE A 156 6.69 -29.18 0.04
C ILE A 156 6.01 -29.41 1.37
N TRP A 157 6.77 -29.76 2.39
CA TRP A 157 6.29 -30.08 3.72
C TRP A 157 6.66 -28.99 4.73
N PHE A 158 5.76 -28.74 5.67
CA PHE A 158 5.93 -27.80 6.76
C PHE A 158 5.71 -28.53 8.08
N LYS A 159 6.65 -28.42 9.02
CA LYS A 159 6.46 -28.87 10.39
C LYS A 159 6.27 -27.67 11.30
N LEU A 160 5.14 -27.59 11.97
CA LEU A 160 4.81 -26.52 12.92
C LEU A 160 5.11 -26.93 14.36
N TYR A 161 5.09 -25.98 15.30
CA TYR A 161 5.26 -26.28 16.73
C TYR A 161 4.03 -26.93 17.38
N GLY A 162 2.87 -26.79 16.76
CA GLY A 162 1.61 -27.39 17.18
C GLY A 162 0.60 -27.36 16.03
N PRO A 163 -0.63 -27.87 16.24
CA PRO A 163 -1.63 -27.90 15.20
C PRO A 163 -2.04 -26.49 14.78
N PRO A 164 -2.13 -26.18 13.48
CA PRO A 164 -2.44 -24.83 13.03
C PRO A 164 -3.87 -24.44 13.41
N SER A 165 -4.04 -23.19 13.86
CA SER A 165 -5.36 -22.58 13.96
C SER A 165 -5.93 -22.29 12.57
N ASP A 166 -7.23 -22.06 12.45
CA ASP A 166 -7.86 -21.78 11.15
C ASP A 166 -7.26 -20.52 10.50
N ARG A 167 -6.88 -19.54 11.34
CA ARG A 167 -6.15 -18.36 10.92
C ARG A 167 -4.77 -18.69 10.32
N ASP A 168 -4.06 -19.67 10.90
CA ASP A 168 -2.75 -20.09 10.42
C ASP A 168 -2.87 -20.82 9.08
N VAL A 169 -3.90 -21.67 8.93
CA VAL A 169 -4.24 -22.34 7.67
C VAL A 169 -4.51 -21.31 6.58
N ASP A 170 -5.35 -20.31 6.85
CA ASP A 170 -5.63 -19.22 5.92
C ASP A 170 -4.38 -18.40 5.56
N LEU A 171 -3.51 -18.14 6.55
CA LEU A 171 -2.29 -17.35 6.35
C LEU A 171 -1.27 -18.09 5.48
N ILE A 172 -0.99 -19.36 5.79
CA ILE A 172 -0.07 -20.19 5.00
C ILE A 172 -0.66 -20.40 3.60
N GLY A 173 -1.95 -20.74 3.51
CA GLY A 173 -2.67 -20.92 2.26
C GLY A 173 -2.60 -19.70 1.35
N SER A 174 -2.86 -18.50 1.90
CA SER A 174 -2.79 -17.25 1.15
C SER A 174 -1.37 -16.93 0.66
N VAL A 175 -0.33 -17.25 1.45
CA VAL A 175 1.07 -17.09 1.03
C VAL A 175 1.40 -18.02 -0.13
N ILE A 176 1.02 -19.30 -0.03
CA ILE A 176 1.26 -20.28 -1.09
C ILE A 176 0.47 -19.94 -2.36
N GLN A 177 -0.79 -19.53 -2.23
CA GLN A 177 -1.62 -19.08 -3.37
C GLN A 177 -0.99 -17.85 -4.05
N SER A 178 -0.52 -16.86 -3.29
CA SER A 178 0.14 -15.67 -3.83
C SER A 178 1.43 -16.03 -4.57
N TRP A 179 2.23 -16.91 -3.98
CA TRP A 179 3.45 -17.44 -4.60
C TRP A 179 3.13 -18.18 -5.91
N TYR A 180 2.10 -19.02 -5.93
CA TYR A 180 1.63 -19.71 -7.13
C TYR A 180 1.19 -18.74 -8.24
N VAL A 181 0.36 -17.74 -7.92
CA VAL A 181 -0.14 -16.77 -8.91
C VAL A 181 1.01 -16.00 -9.55
N LEU A 182 1.99 -15.54 -8.77
CA LEU A 182 3.19 -14.89 -9.29
C LEU A 182 4.00 -15.84 -10.18
N GLY A 183 4.12 -17.11 -9.78
CA GLY A 183 4.77 -18.16 -10.56
C GLY A 183 4.09 -18.45 -11.89
N ARG A 184 2.75 -18.51 -11.94
CA ARG A 184 1.97 -18.70 -13.17
C ARG A 184 2.18 -17.56 -14.17
N LEU A 185 2.33 -16.34 -13.67
CA LEU A 185 2.59 -15.15 -14.48
C LEU A 185 4.08 -14.98 -14.85
N GLY A 186 4.95 -15.90 -14.43
CA GLY A 186 6.37 -15.88 -14.75
C GLY A 186 7.20 -14.83 -14.02
N ALA A 187 6.74 -14.38 -12.85
CA ALA A 187 7.46 -13.44 -12.01
C ALA A 187 8.83 -13.97 -11.55
N TYR A 188 9.00 -15.29 -11.51
CA TYR A 188 10.23 -15.95 -11.08
C TYR A 188 11.17 -16.32 -12.23
N ASN A 189 11.12 -15.59 -13.35
CA ASN A 189 12.04 -15.75 -14.46
C ASN A 189 13.38 -15.07 -14.16
N SER A 190 14.34 -15.86 -13.69
CA SER A 190 15.70 -15.41 -13.36
C SER A 190 16.45 -14.87 -14.58
N SER A 191 16.15 -15.39 -15.78
CA SER A 191 16.74 -14.94 -17.03
C SER A 191 16.27 -13.54 -17.46
N ASN A 192 15.17 -13.02 -16.89
CA ASN A 192 14.65 -11.67 -17.15
C ASN A 192 14.80 -10.72 -15.94
N LEU A 193 15.73 -10.99 -15.01
CA LEU A 193 16.04 -10.10 -13.88
C LEU A 193 16.89 -8.90 -14.29
N GLN A 194 16.34 -8.01 -15.13
CA GLN A 194 17.06 -6.88 -15.71
C GLN A 194 17.58 -5.88 -14.67
N LEU A 195 16.79 -5.62 -13.63
CA LEU A 195 17.16 -4.67 -12.57
C LEU A 195 18.15 -5.25 -11.56
N ALA A 196 18.12 -6.57 -11.33
CA ALA A 196 19.06 -7.22 -10.40
C ALA A 196 20.51 -7.10 -10.86
N ASN A 197 20.72 -7.02 -12.17
CA ASN A 197 22.03 -6.91 -12.80
C ASN A 197 22.38 -5.49 -13.27
N ALA A 198 21.50 -4.51 -13.00
CA ALA A 198 21.73 -3.12 -13.37
C ALA A 198 22.42 -2.36 -12.24
N SER A 199 23.34 -1.45 -12.59
CA SER A 199 23.84 -0.48 -11.62
C SER A 199 22.74 0.53 -11.30
N MET A 200 22.51 0.77 -10.01
CA MET A 200 21.60 1.82 -9.53
C MET A 200 22.25 3.21 -9.49
N GLU A 201 23.51 3.34 -9.92
CA GLU A 201 24.21 4.62 -9.99
C GLU A 201 23.59 5.55 -11.06
N TYR A 202 22.91 4.98 -12.04
CA TYR A 202 22.08 5.69 -13.02
C TYR A 202 20.64 5.17 -12.99
N ASN A 203 19.71 5.93 -13.58
CA ASN A 203 18.32 5.50 -13.73
C ASN A 203 18.25 4.24 -14.60
N PRO A 204 17.90 3.06 -14.04
CA PRO A 204 17.83 1.85 -14.83
C PRO A 204 16.63 1.91 -15.78
N LEU A 205 16.81 1.41 -16.99
CA LEU A 205 15.76 1.30 -18.01
C LEU A 205 15.36 -0.16 -18.14
N TYR A 206 14.05 -0.43 -18.14
CA TYR A 206 13.54 -1.77 -18.39
C TYR A 206 13.29 -1.94 -19.89
N ASP A 207 13.93 -2.94 -20.49
CA ASP A 207 13.86 -3.22 -21.92
C ASP A 207 12.79 -4.29 -22.19
N ALA A 208 11.71 -3.89 -22.85
CA ALA A 208 10.60 -4.78 -23.18
C ALA A 208 10.97 -5.81 -24.26
N ASP A 209 11.78 -5.43 -25.24
CA ASP A 209 12.19 -6.32 -26.34
C ASP A 209 13.12 -7.41 -25.80
N LYS A 210 14.04 -7.03 -24.89
CA LYS A 210 14.86 -7.98 -24.16
C LYS A 210 13.98 -8.95 -23.36
N GLY A 211 12.98 -8.45 -22.64
CA GLY A 211 12.05 -9.29 -21.88
C GLY A 211 11.27 -10.28 -22.74
N PHE A 212 10.85 -9.87 -23.94
CA PHE A 212 10.14 -10.72 -24.90
C PHE A 212 11.03 -11.81 -25.52
N SER A 213 12.34 -11.56 -25.62
CA SER A 213 13.30 -12.52 -26.19
C SER A 213 13.68 -13.68 -25.26
N VAL A 214 13.42 -13.55 -23.96
CA VAL A 214 13.77 -14.55 -22.95
C VAL A 214 12.72 -15.66 -22.91
N MET A 215 13.16 -16.91 -22.73
CA MET A 215 12.24 -18.03 -22.55
C MET A 215 11.34 -17.81 -21.32
N PRO A 216 10.01 -17.97 -21.46
CA PRO A 216 9.10 -17.89 -20.32
C PRO A 216 9.39 -18.97 -19.27
N SER A 217 9.37 -18.58 -18.00
CA SER A 217 9.36 -19.48 -16.85
C SER A 217 7.96 -19.39 -16.24
N SER A 218 7.29 -20.51 -16.00
CA SER A 218 5.92 -20.51 -15.47
C SER A 218 5.66 -21.77 -14.66
N PHE A 219 4.91 -21.62 -13.57
CA PHE A 219 4.39 -22.77 -12.82
C PHE A 219 3.38 -23.51 -13.69
N HIS A 220 3.26 -24.81 -13.53
CA HIS A 220 2.24 -25.57 -14.25
C HIS A 220 1.00 -25.76 -13.41
N ASP A 221 1.17 -26.23 -12.18
CA ASP A 221 0.05 -26.61 -11.33
C ASP A 221 0.42 -26.64 -9.84
N ILE A 222 -0.61 -26.63 -8.98
CA ILE A 222 -0.46 -26.71 -7.52
C ILE A 222 -1.67 -27.43 -6.90
N GLY A 223 -1.42 -28.20 -5.86
CA GLY A 223 -2.47 -28.83 -5.06
C GLY A 223 -2.96 -27.91 -3.94
N ASP A 224 -4.03 -28.32 -3.28
CA ASP A 224 -4.49 -27.68 -2.05
C ASP A 224 -3.40 -27.78 -0.95
N VAL A 225 -3.41 -26.83 -0.02
CA VAL A 225 -2.54 -26.90 1.16
C VAL A 225 -3.25 -27.73 2.21
N GLU A 226 -2.70 -28.90 2.53
CA GLU A 226 -3.30 -29.87 3.45
C GLU A 226 -2.53 -29.88 4.77
N PHE A 227 -3.24 -30.06 5.89
CA PHE A 227 -2.67 -30.16 7.22
C PHE A 227 -3.24 -31.36 7.98
N GLN A 228 -2.35 -32.10 8.65
CA GLN A 228 -2.65 -33.17 9.60
C GLN A 228 -1.79 -32.92 10.85
N ASP A 229 -2.45 -32.69 11.98
CA ASP A 229 -1.79 -32.27 13.23
C ASP A 229 -0.79 -31.13 13.01
N ASN A 230 0.49 -31.39 13.25
CA ASN A 230 1.57 -30.40 13.16
C ASN A 230 2.23 -30.36 11.79
N TRP A 231 1.84 -31.25 10.87
CA TRP A 231 2.40 -31.33 9.53
C TRP A 231 1.46 -30.69 8.52
N GLY A 232 2.03 -29.88 7.65
CA GLY A 232 1.38 -29.37 6.45
C GLY A 232 2.11 -29.86 5.21
N ARG A 233 1.40 -29.97 4.10
CA ARG A 233 1.98 -30.22 2.78
C ARG A 233 1.27 -29.45 1.69
N VAL A 234 2.00 -29.20 0.61
CA VAL A 234 1.42 -28.78 -0.66
C VAL A 234 2.14 -29.50 -1.79
N TRP A 235 1.37 -30.07 -2.72
CA TRP A 235 1.92 -30.63 -3.94
C TRP A 235 2.16 -29.51 -4.96
N VAL A 236 3.31 -29.50 -5.62
CA VAL A 236 3.68 -28.46 -6.58
C VAL A 236 4.21 -29.07 -7.89
N ASP A 237 3.79 -28.47 -9.00
CA ASP A 237 4.47 -28.56 -10.30
C ASP A 237 4.90 -27.14 -10.69
N ILE A 238 6.13 -26.79 -10.30
CA ILE A 238 6.71 -25.48 -10.64
C ILE A 238 7.14 -25.42 -12.11
N GLY A 239 7.02 -26.53 -12.86
CA GLY A 239 7.16 -26.56 -14.31
C GLY A 239 8.51 -26.07 -14.80
N THR A 240 8.49 -25.09 -15.68
CA THR A 240 9.69 -24.43 -16.21
C THR A 240 10.20 -23.29 -15.33
N SER A 241 9.62 -23.11 -14.15
CA SER A 241 10.04 -22.03 -13.26
C SER A 241 11.40 -22.27 -12.63
N ASP A 242 12.15 -21.19 -12.44
CA ASP A 242 13.50 -21.25 -11.92
C ASP A 242 13.49 -21.48 -10.39
N TYR A 243 14.58 -22.04 -9.86
CA TYR A 243 14.78 -22.20 -8.41
C TYR A 243 14.74 -20.88 -7.63
N PHE A 244 14.87 -19.73 -8.31
CA PHE A 244 14.59 -18.41 -7.74
C PHE A 244 13.22 -18.33 -7.07
N ALA A 245 12.21 -19.07 -7.57
CA ALA A 245 10.91 -19.18 -6.93
C ALA A 245 10.99 -19.76 -5.51
N LEU A 246 11.87 -20.74 -5.28
CA LEU A 246 12.06 -21.37 -3.97
C LEU A 246 12.76 -20.41 -3.00
N ASP A 247 13.74 -19.63 -3.48
CA ASP A 247 14.40 -18.61 -2.67
C ASP A 247 13.40 -17.54 -2.20
N VAL A 248 12.56 -17.06 -3.11
CA VAL A 248 11.50 -16.09 -2.77
C VAL A 248 10.53 -16.67 -1.73
N LEU A 249 10.13 -17.94 -1.89
CA LEU A 249 9.29 -18.62 -0.91
C LEU A 249 9.98 -18.74 0.46
N LEU A 250 11.23 -19.20 0.51
CA LEU A 250 11.99 -19.36 1.75
C LEU A 250 12.19 -18.03 2.48
N ASN A 251 12.47 -16.96 1.74
CA ASN A 251 12.56 -15.61 2.29
C ASN A 251 11.22 -15.15 2.89
N CYS A 252 10.11 -15.42 2.20
CA CYS A 252 8.77 -15.13 2.71
C CYS A 252 8.46 -15.93 4.00
N LEU A 253 8.73 -17.24 3.97
CA LEU A 253 8.50 -18.14 5.10
C LEU A 253 9.36 -17.76 6.31
N THR A 254 10.56 -17.21 6.11
CA THR A 254 11.43 -16.71 7.20
C THR A 254 10.73 -15.63 8.00
N VAL A 255 10.15 -14.63 7.33
CA VAL A 255 9.41 -13.54 7.99
C VAL A 255 8.09 -14.02 8.56
N LEU A 256 7.37 -14.89 7.84
CA LEU A 256 6.15 -15.51 8.33
C LEU A 256 6.41 -16.30 9.63
N SER A 257 7.54 -17.02 9.66
CA SER A 257 7.97 -17.83 10.80
C SER A 257 8.29 -16.96 12.02
N SER A 258 8.95 -15.82 11.83
CA SER A 258 9.41 -14.97 12.93
C SER A 258 8.32 -14.08 13.51
N GLU A 259 7.37 -13.63 12.68
CA GLU A 259 6.39 -12.61 13.08
C GLU A 259 5.00 -13.19 13.37
N TYR A 260 4.57 -14.26 12.68
CA TYR A 260 3.18 -14.70 12.68
C TYR A 260 2.97 -16.10 13.26
N LEU A 261 3.65 -17.13 12.75
CA LEU A 261 3.45 -18.51 13.21
C LEU A 261 4.79 -19.25 13.22
N GLY A 262 5.10 -20.03 14.26
CA GLY A 262 6.38 -20.73 14.33
C GLY A 262 6.46 -21.94 13.40
N ILE A 263 7.41 -21.94 12.47
CA ILE A 263 7.79 -23.11 11.68
C ILE A 263 9.02 -23.76 12.31
N GLN A 264 9.02 -25.09 12.44
CA GLN A 264 10.19 -25.87 12.87
C GLN A 264 11.07 -26.29 11.69
N GLN A 265 10.44 -26.80 10.63
CA GLN A 265 11.15 -27.34 9.48
C GLN A 265 10.34 -27.17 8.20
N VAL A 266 11.05 -26.91 7.10
CA VAL A 266 10.53 -26.99 5.73
C VAL A 266 11.29 -28.07 4.98
N VAL A 267 10.58 -28.99 4.33
CA VAL A 267 11.17 -30.08 3.55
C VAL A 267 10.68 -30.03 2.12
N PHE A 268 11.59 -29.89 1.17
CA PHE A 268 11.30 -29.98 -0.26
C PHE A 268 11.47 -31.42 -0.73
N GLY A 269 10.41 -32.00 -1.28
CA GLY A 269 10.37 -33.39 -1.72
C GLY A 269 10.04 -34.38 -0.59
N GLY A 270 10.33 -35.65 -0.83
CA GLY A 270 10.02 -36.76 0.08
C GLY A 270 8.56 -37.22 0.00
N ARG A 271 8.37 -38.53 0.11
CA ARG A 271 7.06 -39.19 -0.11
C ARG A 271 6.13 -39.12 1.09
N SER A 272 6.67 -39.21 2.30
CA SER A 272 5.92 -39.12 3.56
C SER A 272 6.82 -38.51 4.65
N MET A 273 6.22 -37.74 5.55
CA MET A 273 6.89 -37.08 6.67
C MET A 273 6.16 -37.34 7.97
N GLY A 274 6.91 -37.65 9.03
CA GLY A 274 6.35 -37.88 10.35
C GLY A 274 5.28 -38.98 10.35
N ASP A 275 4.14 -38.65 10.94
CA ASP A 275 2.99 -39.56 11.10
C ASP A 275 1.91 -39.30 10.02
N TRP A 276 2.30 -38.73 8.87
CA TRP A 276 1.36 -38.41 7.79
C TRP A 276 0.75 -39.68 7.18
N GLU A 277 -0.58 -39.75 7.18
CA GLU A 277 -1.35 -40.85 6.59
C GLU A 277 -2.15 -40.41 5.37
N GLU A 278 -1.91 -41.07 4.24
CA GLU A 278 -2.64 -40.81 3.01
C GLU A 278 -4.10 -41.24 3.13
N GLY A 279 -5.02 -40.33 2.76
CA GLY A 279 -6.47 -40.59 2.81
C GLY A 279 -7.15 -40.19 4.12
N MET A 280 -6.39 -39.82 5.15
CA MET A 280 -6.92 -39.24 6.39
C MET A 280 -7.34 -37.79 6.15
N LYS A 281 -8.55 -37.60 5.60
CA LYS A 281 -9.12 -36.30 5.19
C LYS A 281 -10.36 -35.90 6.00
N ASN A 282 -10.57 -36.53 7.14
CA ASN A 282 -11.73 -36.29 7.98
C ASN A 282 -11.49 -35.11 8.93
N PRO A 283 -12.30 -34.04 8.91
CA PRO A 283 -12.11 -32.87 9.77
C PRO A 283 -12.17 -33.19 11.27
N GLU A 284 -12.95 -34.21 11.67
CA GLU A 284 -13.06 -34.65 13.06
C GLU A 284 -11.73 -35.20 13.60
N ASP A 285 -10.88 -35.71 12.71
CA ASP A 285 -9.56 -36.25 13.04
C ASP A 285 -8.46 -35.18 12.95
N GLY A 286 -8.83 -33.90 12.90
CA GLY A 286 -7.89 -32.77 12.88
C GLY A 286 -7.38 -32.38 11.50
N TYR A 287 -7.92 -32.98 10.42
CA TYR A 287 -7.56 -32.61 9.06
C TYR A 287 -8.10 -31.22 8.71
N LYS A 288 -7.21 -30.36 8.21
CA LYS A 288 -7.56 -29.03 7.69
C LYS A 288 -6.96 -28.84 6.32
N TYR A 289 -7.59 -28.01 5.50
CA TYR A 289 -7.04 -27.67 4.20
C TYR A 289 -7.40 -26.25 3.80
N PHE A 290 -6.54 -25.66 2.97
CA PHE A 290 -6.79 -24.41 2.27
C PHE A 290 -6.88 -24.72 0.78
N LYS A 291 -7.99 -24.33 0.17
CA LYS A 291 -8.24 -24.54 -1.26
C LYS A 291 -7.61 -23.41 -2.08
N ILE A 292 -6.77 -23.76 -3.05
CA ILE A 292 -6.09 -22.80 -3.93
C ILE A 292 -6.94 -22.43 -5.15
#